data_AF-A0A7Y8FW79-F1
#
_entry.id   AF-A0A7Y8FW79-F1
#
_cell.length_a   1.000
_cell.length_b   1.000
_cell.length_c   1.000
_cell.angle_alpha   90.00
_cell.angle_beta   90.00
_cell.angle_gamma   90.00
#
_symmetry.space_group_name_H-M   'P 1'
#
loop_
_entity.id
_entity.type
_entity.pdbx_description
1 polymer ?
#
loop_
_entity_poly.entity_id
_entity_poly.type
_entity_poly.pdbx_seq_one_letter_code
_entity_poly.pdbx_strand_id
1 'polypeptide(L)'
;MTDPNKLRPHELAHEVLQDAAMDQALDWLIALQCPQPGQQAEFDAWLASDPAHLLAFSKAQAAWGGAPVHSAAVALAVPRKPSA
;
A
#
# COMPACT_ATOMS: atom_id res chain seq x y z
N MET A 1 0.34 -0.87 -35.63
CA MET A 1 -0.83 -0.76 -34.72
C MET A 1 -0.86 -2.06 -33.94
N THR A 2 -0.42 -2.05 -32.69
CA THR A 2 -0.31 -3.27 -31.87
C THR A 2 -1.69 -3.69 -31.42
N ASP A 3 -2.13 -4.89 -31.83
CA ASP A 3 -3.39 -5.51 -31.40
C ASP A 3 -3.40 -5.74 -29.87
N PRO A 4 -4.41 -5.22 -29.13
CA PRO A 4 -4.56 -5.48 -27.70
C PRO A 4 -4.95 -6.93 -27.38
N ASN A 5 -5.26 -7.76 -28.38
CA ASN A 5 -5.72 -9.15 -28.21
C ASN A 5 -4.57 -10.18 -28.12
N LYS A 6 -3.31 -9.74 -28.18
CA LYS A 6 -2.12 -10.61 -28.09
C LYS A 6 -1.52 -10.69 -26.68
N LEU A 7 -2.15 -10.08 -25.68
CA LEU A 7 -1.73 -10.21 -24.28
C LEU A 7 -1.95 -11.66 -23.86
N ARG A 8 -0.87 -12.35 -23.49
CA ARG A 8 -0.95 -13.74 -23.06
C ARG A 8 -1.77 -13.80 -21.77
N PRO A 9 -2.54 -14.87 -21.51
CA PRO A 9 -3.35 -15.00 -20.28
C PRO A 9 -2.56 -14.71 -18.99
N HIS A 10 -1.26 -15.01 -19.00
CA HIS A 10 -0.35 -14.74 -17.90
C HIS A 10 -0.08 -13.25 -17.65
N GLU A 11 -0.05 -12.41 -18.69
CA GLU A 11 0.17 -10.96 -18.57
C GLU A 11 -1.07 -10.29 -17.98
N LEU A 12 -2.25 -10.64 -18.50
CA LEU A 12 -3.53 -10.17 -17.97
C LEU A 12 -3.75 -10.60 -16.50
N ALA A 13 -3.43 -11.86 -16.17
CA ALA A 13 -3.50 -12.33 -14.79
C ALA A 13 -2.54 -11.56 -13.89
N HIS A 14 -1.34 -11.23 -14.37
CA HIS A 14 -0.38 -10.42 -13.63
C HIS A 14 -0.89 -9.00 -13.40
N GLU A 15 -1.49 -8.37 -14.40
CA GLU A 15 -2.06 -7.02 -14.29
C GLU A 15 -3.22 -6.99 -13.29
N VAL A 16 -4.14 -7.95 -13.37
CA VAL A 16 -5.29 -8.06 -12.45
C VAL A 16 -4.83 -8.40 -11.03
N LEU A 17 -3.86 -9.31 -10.86
CA LEU A 17 -3.28 -9.62 -9.54
C LEU A 17 -2.54 -8.42 -8.96
N GLN A 18 -1.84 -7.64 -9.79
CA GLN A 18 -1.19 -6.41 -9.35
C GLN A 18 -2.20 -5.34 -8.94
N ASP A 19 -3.33 -5.22 -9.66
CA ASP A 19 -4.41 -4.30 -9.29
C ASP A 19 -5.02 -4.68 -7.93
N ALA A 20 -5.34 -5.97 -7.73
CA ALA A 20 -5.85 -6.47 -6.45
C ALA A 20 -4.83 -6.35 -5.31
N ALA A 21 -3.56 -6.68 -5.56
CA ALA A 21 -2.49 -6.53 -4.58
C ALA A 21 -2.24 -5.06 -4.21
N MET A 22 -2.40 -4.14 -5.17
CA MET A 22 -2.28 -2.71 -4.95
C MET A 22 -3.42 -2.16 -4.11
N ASP A 23 -4.65 -2.60 -4.36
CA ASP A 23 -5.81 -2.26 -3.52
C ASP A 23 -5.62 -2.73 -2.07
N GLN A 24 -5.22 -3.99 -1.89
CA GLN A 24 -4.89 -4.54 -0.57
C GLN A 24 -3.72 -3.82 0.10
N ALA A 25 -2.70 -3.42 -0.65
CA ALA A 25 -1.56 -2.67 -0.12
C ALA A 25 -1.98 -1.30 0.46
N LEU A 26 -2.94 -0.63 -0.19
CA LEU A 26 -3.49 0.64 0.31
C LEU A 26 -4.34 0.42 1.57
N ASP A 27 -5.14 -0.65 1.62
CA ASP A 27 -5.89 -1.03 2.81
C ASP A 27 -4.96 -1.30 4.00
N TRP A 28 -3.87 -2.06 3.76
CA TRP A 28 -2.82 -2.30 4.76
C TRP A 28 -2.15 -1.01 5.23
N LEU A 29 -1.88 -0.05 4.34
CA LEU A 29 -1.31 1.24 4.75
C LEU A 29 -2.21 2.00 5.73
N ILE A 30 -3.53 1.94 5.52
CA ILE A 30 -4.53 2.55 6.40
C ILE A 30 -4.61 1.78 7.72
N ALA A 31 -4.69 0.45 7.66
CA ALA A 31 -4.74 -0.42 8.85
C ALA A 31 -3.51 -0.25 9.75
N LEU A 32 -2.32 -0.06 9.18
CA LEU A 32 -1.07 0.17 9.92
C LEU A 32 -1.01 1.55 10.61
N GLN A 33 -1.85 2.52 10.24
CA GLN A 33 -1.94 3.79 10.99
C GLN A 33 -2.58 3.61 12.38
N CYS A 34 -3.44 2.60 12.55
CA CYS A 34 -4.10 2.28 13.81
C CYS A 34 -4.10 0.75 14.02
N PRO A 35 -2.93 0.17 14.36
CA PRO A 35 -2.79 -1.28 14.40
C PRO A 35 -3.66 -1.89 15.50
N GLN A 36 -4.56 -2.78 15.08
CA GLN A 36 -5.33 -3.63 15.99
C GLN A 36 -4.45 -4.79 16.51
N PRO A 37 -4.73 -5.34 17.71
CA PRO A 37 -4.00 -6.52 18.17
C PRO A 37 -4.23 -7.70 17.20
N GLY A 38 -3.13 -8.23 16.66
CA GLY A 38 -3.14 -9.30 15.65
C GLY A 38 -2.92 -8.82 14.21
N GLN A 39 -3.12 -7.52 13.94
CA GLN A 39 -3.03 -6.93 12.61
C GLN A 39 -1.64 -7.07 11.98
N GLN A 40 -0.58 -7.02 12.80
CA GLN A 40 0.80 -7.23 12.35
C GLN A 40 1.03 -8.66 11.83
N ALA A 41 0.47 -9.68 12.50
CA ALA A 41 0.65 -11.07 12.10
C ALA A 41 -0.12 -11.38 10.80
N GLU A 42 -1.29 -10.78 10.62
CA GLU A 42 -2.05 -10.87 9.36
C GLU A 42 -1.32 -10.16 8.21
N PHE A 43 -0.71 -9.00 8.49
CA PHE A 43 0.12 -8.29 7.51
C PHE A 43 1.33 -9.13 7.08
N ASP A 44 2.05 -9.74 8.04
CA ASP A 44 3.19 -10.61 7.75
C ASP A 44 2.77 -11.86 6.96
N ALA A 45 1.61 -12.44 7.27
CA ALA A 45 1.03 -13.56 6.52
C ALA A 45 0.64 -13.15 5.10
N TRP A 46 0.08 -11.95 4.92
CA TRP A 46 -0.23 -11.40 3.60
C TRP A 46 1.03 -11.18 2.77
N LEU A 47 2.09 -10.60 3.34
CA LEU A 47 3.38 -10.42 2.65
C LEU A 47 4.04 -11.75 2.27
N ALA A 48 3.91 -12.78 3.13
CA ALA A 48 4.47 -14.11 2.87
C ALA A 48 3.69 -14.89 1.79
N SER A 49 2.44 -14.53 1.53
CA SER A 49 1.57 -15.25 0.60
C SER A 49 1.96 -15.05 -0.87
N ASP A 50 2.43 -13.86 -1.26
CA ASP A 50 2.86 -13.58 -2.64
C ASP A 50 3.94 -12.49 -2.71
N PRO A 51 5.05 -12.69 -3.44
CA PRO A 51 6.05 -11.64 -3.67
C PRO A 51 5.49 -10.38 -4.36
N ALA A 52 4.38 -10.47 -5.11
CA ALA A 52 3.67 -9.33 -5.69
C ALA A 52 3.10 -8.39 -4.62
N HIS A 53 2.72 -8.90 -3.44
CA HIS A 53 2.26 -8.09 -2.31
C HIS A 53 3.36 -7.19 -1.77
N LEU A 54 4.60 -7.69 -1.66
CA LEU A 54 5.76 -6.88 -1.29
C LEU A 54 5.99 -5.72 -2.27
N LEU A 55 5.87 -6.00 -3.58
CA LEU A 55 6.03 -4.98 -4.61
C LEU A 55 4.90 -3.94 -4.56
N ALA A 56 3.66 -4.39 -4.40
CA ALA A 56 2.48 -3.54 -4.28
C ALA A 56 2.57 -2.64 -3.03
N PHE A 57 2.92 -3.21 -1.88
CA PHE A 57 3.11 -2.46 -0.64
C PHE A 57 4.26 -1.44 -0.73
N SER A 58 5.37 -1.79 -1.39
CA SER A 58 6.47 -0.85 -1.63
C SER A 58 6.05 0.31 -2.54
N LYS A 59 5.29 0.03 -3.60
CA LYS A 59 4.73 1.07 -4.49
C LYS A 59 3.72 1.96 -3.76
N ALA A 60 2.82 1.35 -2.98
CA ALA A 60 1.85 2.06 -2.17
C ALA A 60 2.54 2.97 -1.15
N GLN A 61 3.56 2.48 -0.45
CA GLN A 61 4.38 3.29 0.45
C GLN A 61 5.11 4.42 -0.26
N ALA A 62 5.61 4.21 -1.48
CA ALA A 62 6.26 5.27 -2.24
C ALA A 62 5.26 6.35 -2.69
N ALA A 63 4.04 5.95 -3.09
CA ALA A 63 2.96 6.86 -3.44
C ALA A 63 2.45 7.64 -2.22
N TRP A 64 2.30 6.96 -1.08
CA TRP A 64 1.86 7.54 0.19
C TRP A 64 2.95 8.39 0.85
N GLY A 65 4.21 7.98 0.76
CA GLY A 65 5.39 8.66 1.28
C GLY A 65 5.91 9.79 0.40
N GLY A 66 5.20 10.14 -0.68
CA GLY A 66 5.44 11.37 -1.43
C GLY A 66 5.46 12.58 -0.48
N ALA A 67 6.38 13.53 -0.73
CA ALA A 67 6.74 14.65 0.14
C ALA A 67 5.62 15.40 0.91
N PRO A 68 4.37 15.53 0.41
CA PRO A 68 3.32 16.25 1.15
C PRO A 68 2.75 15.48 2.36
N VAL A 69 2.61 14.16 2.29
CA VAL A 69 1.84 13.39 3.30
C VAL A 69 2.64 13.18 4.59
N HIS A 70 3.93 12.85 4.47
CA HIS A 70 4.80 12.75 5.65
C HIS A 70 4.95 14.11 6.35
N SER A 71 5.06 15.20 5.59
CA SER A 71 5.13 16.55 6.15
C SER A 71 3.83 16.96 6.85
N ALA A 72 2.67 16.58 6.30
CA ALA A 72 1.37 16.83 6.90
C ALA A 72 1.15 16.02 8.19
N ALA A 73 1.49 14.73 8.20
CA ALA A 73 1.39 13.88 9.39
C ALA A 73 2.29 14.41 10.53
N VAL A 74 3.52 14.81 10.22
CA VAL A 74 4.43 15.45 11.19
C VAL A 74 3.87 16.77 11.68
N ALA A 75 3.32 17.62 10.79
CA ALA A 75 2.74 18.91 11.18
C ALA A 75 1.50 18.76 12.08
N LEU A 76 0.70 17.70 11.89
CA LEU A 76 -0.49 17.40 12.69
C LEU A 76 -0.14 16.74 14.03
N ALA A 77 0.94 15.96 14.09
CA ALA A 77 1.42 15.30 15.30
C ALA A 77 2.12 16.25 16.28
N VAL A 78 2.42 17.50 15.88
CA VAL A 78 2.94 18.50 16.82
C VAL A 78 1.81 18.94 17.75
N PRO A 79 1.89 18.68 19.06
CA PRO A 79 0.90 19.20 20.01
C PRO A 79 0.97 20.72 19.96
N ARG A 80 -0.12 21.37 19.56
CA ARG A 80 -0.26 22.82 19.73
C ARG A 80 -0.25 23.08 21.24
N LYS A 81 0.89 23.57 21.76
CA LYS A 81 0.95 24.11 23.13
C LYS A 81 -0.20 25.11 23.28
N PRO A 82 -1.11 24.93 24.25
CA PRO A 82 -1.99 26.01 24.66
C PRO A 82 -1.08 27.09 25.24
N SER A 83 -1.03 28.26 24.61
CA SER A 83 -0.46 29.44 25.27
C SER A 83 -1.40 29.78 26.41
N ALA A 84 -0.90 29.65 27.64
CA ALA A 84 -1.49 30.28 28.81
C ALA A 84 -1.39 31.81 28.71
#